data_AF-A0A353VDP9-F1
#
_entry.id   AF-A0A353VDP9-F1
#
_cell.length_a   1.000
_cell.length_b   1.000
_cell.length_c   1.000
_cell.angle_alpha   90.00
_cell.angle_beta   90.00
_cell.angle_gamma   90.00
#
_symmetry.space_group_name_H-M   'P 1'
#
loop_
_entity.id
_entity.type
_entity.pdbx_description
1 polymer ?
#
loop_
_entity_poly.entity_id
_entity_poly.type
_entity_poly.pdbx_seq_one_letter_code
_entity_poly.pdbx_strand_id
1 'polypeptide(L)'
;GRSDYPNQINNVLCFPGFFRGLLDSRARAVNDEMKLAAARALAACVSRSELGEEYIIPSVFNKAVAPAVAAGVARAAHETGVARRRRPVDLSGIR
;
A
#
# COMPACT_ATOMS: atom_id res chain seq x y z
N GLY A 1 4.39 -6.51 -18.03
CA GLY A 1 3.89 -5.14 -18.24
C GLY A 1 5.02 -4.31 -18.81
N ARG A 2 4.72 -3.43 -19.76
CA ARG A 2 5.68 -2.62 -20.51
C ARG A 2 5.98 -1.32 -19.75
N SER A 3 6.95 -1.27 -18.85
CA SER A 3 7.14 -0.13 -17.92
C SER A 3 7.58 1.21 -18.55
N ASP A 4 7.54 1.34 -19.87
CA ASP A 4 8.01 2.45 -20.69
C ASP A 4 6.95 3.51 -21.00
N TYR A 5 5.69 3.30 -20.61
CA TYR A 5 4.61 4.28 -20.78
C TYR A 5 4.23 4.97 -19.45
N PRO A 6 3.83 6.25 -19.50
CA PRO A 6 3.32 6.97 -18.34
C PRO A 6 2.04 6.33 -17.78
N ASN A 7 1.79 6.54 -16.49
CA ASN A 7 0.57 6.11 -15.78
C ASN A 7 0.22 4.62 -15.82
N GLN A 8 1.19 3.73 -15.95
CA GLN A 8 0.89 2.30 -15.97
C GLN A 8 0.48 1.74 -14.62
N ILE A 9 -0.73 1.19 -14.59
CA ILE A 9 -1.23 0.41 -13.46
C ILE A 9 -0.63 -1.00 -13.54
N ASN A 10 0.08 -1.38 -12.49
CA ASN A 10 0.68 -2.70 -12.37
C ASN A 10 0.57 -3.20 -10.91
N ASN A 11 0.29 -4.49 -10.76
CA ASN A 11 0.20 -5.15 -9.46
C ASN A 11 1.46 -5.01 -8.62
N VAL A 12 2.63 -4.79 -9.22
CA VAL A 12 3.89 -4.51 -8.51
C VAL A 12 3.78 -3.30 -7.58
N LEU A 13 2.90 -2.34 -7.87
CA LEU A 13 2.62 -1.17 -7.03
C LEU A 13 1.79 -1.50 -5.79
N CYS A 14 1.13 -2.65 -5.74
CA CYS A 14 0.22 -3.00 -4.66
C CYS A 14 0.67 -4.26 -3.91
N PHE A 15 0.96 -5.35 -4.63
CA PHE A 15 1.16 -6.68 -4.03
C PHE A 15 2.25 -6.72 -2.96
N PRO A 16 3.48 -6.19 -3.18
CA PRO A 16 4.53 -6.28 -2.16
C PRO A 16 4.12 -5.66 -0.82
N GLY A 17 3.55 -4.44 -0.86
CA GLY A 17 3.08 -3.75 0.33
C GLY A 17 1.84 -4.42 0.93
N PHE A 18 0.87 -4.80 0.10
CA PHE A 18 -0.37 -5.41 0.55
C PHE A 18 -0.09 -6.71 1.31
N PHE A 19 0.69 -7.62 0.73
CA PHE A 19 1.06 -8.89 1.36
C PHE A 19 1.90 -8.67 2.62
N ARG A 20 2.83 -7.70 2.61
CA ARG A 20 3.59 -7.38 3.82
C ARG A 20 2.66 -6.95 4.96
N GLY A 21 1.67 -6.09 4.70
CA GLY A 21 0.66 -5.69 5.69
C GLY A 21 -0.19 -6.86 6.21
N LEU A 22 -0.56 -7.80 5.34
CA LEU A 22 -1.25 -9.05 5.73
C LEU A 22 -0.41 -9.90 6.68
N LEU A 23 0.86 -10.12 6.33
CA LEU A 23 1.78 -10.95 7.11
C LEU A 23 2.12 -10.31 8.45
N ASP A 24 2.40 -9.01 8.45
CA ASP A 24 2.75 -8.24 9.64
C ASP A 24 1.62 -8.24 10.69
N SER A 25 0.36 -8.18 10.24
CA SER A 25 -0.84 -8.20 11.09
C SER A 25 -1.35 -9.62 11.40
N ARG A 26 -0.81 -10.65 10.73
CA ARG A 26 -1.33 -12.03 10.72
C ARG A 26 -2.83 -12.10 10.40
N ALA A 27 -3.26 -11.29 9.44
CA ALA A 27 -4.66 -11.19 9.02
C ALA A 27 -5.23 -12.58 8.68
N ARG A 28 -6.46 -12.87 9.11
CA ARG A 28 -7.16 -14.13 8.79
C ARG A 28 -7.95 -14.06 7.48
N ALA A 29 -8.21 -12.86 6.99
CA ALA A 29 -9.01 -12.59 5.80
C ALA A 29 -8.57 -11.27 5.16
N VAL A 30 -8.92 -11.09 3.89
CA VAL A 30 -8.84 -9.82 3.16
C VAL A 30 -10.26 -9.26 3.04
N ASN A 31 -10.43 -7.98 3.35
CA ASN A 31 -11.70 -7.26 3.19
C ASN A 31 -11.52 -5.99 2.33
N ASP A 32 -12.63 -5.29 2.08
CA ASP A 32 -12.64 -4.13 1.19
C ASP A 32 -12.00 -2.91 1.84
N GLU A 33 -12.06 -2.76 3.16
CA GLU A 33 -11.37 -1.71 3.90
C GLU A 33 -9.86 -1.79 3.70
N MET A 34 -9.29 -3.00 3.66
CA MET A 34 -7.88 -3.20 3.39
C MET A 34 -7.51 -2.83 1.94
N LYS A 35 -8.37 -3.14 0.96
CA LYS A 35 -8.17 -2.73 -0.44
C LYS A 35 -8.23 -1.21 -0.59
N LEU A 36 -9.21 -0.58 0.05
CA LEU A 36 -9.37 0.87 0.08
C LEU A 36 -8.17 1.55 0.77
N ALA A 37 -7.69 0.98 1.88
CA ALA A 37 -6.51 1.49 2.57
C ALA A 37 -5.25 1.41 1.69
N ALA A 38 -5.06 0.30 0.95
CA ALA A 38 -3.97 0.16 0.01
C ALA A 38 -4.06 1.19 -1.14
N ALA A 39 -5.24 1.37 -1.73
CA ALA A 39 -5.46 2.34 -2.80
C ALA A 39 -5.19 3.78 -2.32
N ARG A 40 -5.67 4.15 -1.13
CA ARG A 40 -5.42 5.46 -0.51
C ARG A 40 -3.94 5.67 -0.21
N ALA A 41 -3.24 4.66 0.31
CA ALA A 41 -1.81 4.74 0.58
C ALA A 41 -0.99 4.90 -0.70
N LEU A 42 -1.33 4.15 -1.76
CA LEU A 42 -0.70 4.28 -3.07
C LEU A 42 -0.91 5.68 -3.67
N ALA A 43 -2.14 6.20 -3.62
CA ALA A 43 -2.45 7.54 -4.11
C ALA A 43 -1.69 8.64 -3.34
N ALA A 44 -1.50 8.46 -2.02
CA ALA A 44 -0.75 9.39 -1.19
C ALA A 44 0.76 9.41 -1.48
N CYS A 45 1.29 8.44 -2.24
CA CYS A 45 2.69 8.43 -2.69
C CYS A 45 2.97 9.37 -3.87
N VAL A 46 1.95 10.03 -4.43
CA VAL A 46 2.09 11.08 -5.42
C VAL A 46 1.64 12.40 -4.80
N SER A 47 2.55 13.35 -4.65
CA SER A 47 2.21 14.65 -4.08
C SER A 47 1.42 15.50 -5.07
N ARG A 48 0.62 16.46 -4.57
CA ARG A 48 -0.14 17.38 -5.43
C ARG A 48 0.72 18.17 -6.40
N SER A 49 1.96 18.47 -6.03
CA SER A 49 2.94 19.17 -6.88
C SER A 49 3.54 18.30 -7.98
N GLU A 50 3.50 16.98 -7.83
CA GLU A 50 4.01 16.03 -8.84
C GLU A 50 2.91 15.57 -9.80
N LEU A 51 1.64 15.83 -9.47
CA LEU A 51 0.51 15.45 -10.32
C LEU A 51 0.57 16.19 -11.66
N GLY A 52 0.49 15.40 -12.74
CA GLY A 52 0.39 15.90 -14.10
C GLY A 52 -0.24 14.85 -15.00
N GLU A 53 -0.52 15.23 -16.25
CA GLU A 53 -1.14 14.34 -17.25
C GLU A 53 -0.38 13.02 -17.41
N GLU A 54 0.95 13.06 -17.29
CA GLU A 54 1.84 11.90 -17.42
C GLU A 54 2.26 11.27 -16.07
N TYR A 55 1.81 11.81 -14.94
CA TYR A 55 2.22 11.36 -13.60
C TYR A 55 1.09 11.42 -12.57
N ILE A 56 0.18 10.46 -12.69
CA ILE A 56 -0.96 10.18 -11.80
C ILE A 56 -0.68 8.94 -10.95
N ILE A 57 0.04 7.97 -11.52
CA ILE A 57 0.42 6.71 -10.87
C ILE A 57 1.91 6.77 -10.52
N PRO A 58 2.32 6.45 -9.28
CA PRO A 58 3.73 6.49 -8.91
C PRO A 58 4.53 5.45 -9.71
N SER A 59 5.80 5.74 -9.96
CA SER A 59 6.73 4.80 -10.58
C SER A 59 6.82 3.50 -9.79
N VAL A 60 6.98 2.37 -10.48
CA VAL A 60 7.24 1.04 -9.87
C VAL A 60 8.54 1.01 -9.06
N PHE A 61 9.44 1.98 -9.28
CA PHE A 61 10.67 2.15 -8.54
C PHE A 61 10.55 3.12 -7.34
N ASN A 62 9.36 3.68 -7.11
CA ASN A 62 9.12 4.52 -5.94
C ASN A 62 9.15 3.66 -4.67
N LYS A 63 10.26 3.78 -3.93
CA LYS A 63 10.53 2.97 -2.73
C LYS A 63 9.55 3.24 -1.58
N ALA A 64 8.82 4.36 -1.60
CA ALA A 64 7.85 4.69 -0.56
C ALA A 64 6.52 3.90 -0.70
N VAL A 65 6.23 3.36 -1.89
CA VAL A 65 4.95 2.72 -2.20
C VAL A 65 4.70 1.48 -1.33
N ALA A 66 5.58 0.48 -1.40
CA ALA A 66 5.37 -0.77 -0.67
C ALA A 66 5.32 -0.57 0.86
N PRO A 67 6.22 0.23 1.48
CA PRO A 67 6.14 0.61 2.89
C PRO A 67 4.81 1.28 3.28
N ALA A 68 4.36 2.27 2.52
CA ALA A 68 3.12 2.99 2.79
C ALA A 68 1.87 2.09 2.68
N VAL A 69 1.82 1.26 1.63
CA VAL A 69 0.73 0.31 1.43
C VAL A 69 0.69 -0.73 2.56
N ALA A 70 1.83 -1.27 2.98
CA ALA A 70 1.91 -2.22 4.08
C ALA A 70 1.37 -1.64 5.39
N ALA A 71 1.77 -0.41 5.71
CA ALA A 71 1.28 0.33 6.87
C ALA A 71 -0.24 0.53 6.83
N GLY A 72 -0.78 0.95 5.68
CA GLY A 72 -2.22 1.14 5.49
C GLY A 72 -3.02 -0.15 5.66
N VAL A 73 -2.55 -1.24 5.04
CA VAL A 73 -3.22 -2.56 5.10
C VAL A 73 -3.15 -3.16 6.50
N ALA A 74 -2.00 -3.10 7.17
CA ALA A 74 -1.86 -3.59 8.53
C ALA A 74 -2.80 -2.85 9.49
N ARG A 75 -2.89 -1.51 9.39
CA ARG A 75 -3.81 -0.70 10.17
C ARG A 75 -5.27 -1.11 9.92
N ALA A 76 -5.69 -1.20 8.66
CA ALA A 76 -7.04 -1.61 8.31
C ALA A 76 -7.38 -3.03 8.81
N ALA A 77 -6.43 -3.96 8.78
CA ALA A 77 -6.62 -5.31 9.33
C ALA A 77 -6.88 -5.29 10.85
N HIS A 78 -6.23 -4.39 11.58
CA HIS A 78 -6.47 -4.20 13.02
C HIS A 78 -7.83 -3.53 13.27
N GLU A 79 -8.15 -2.45 12.56
CA GLU A 79 -9.39 -1.69 12.71
C GLU A 79 -10.64 -2.55 12.42
N THR A 80 -10.55 -3.44 11.44
CA THR A 80 -11.64 -4.36 11.07
C THR A 80 -11.64 -5.68 11.85
N GLY A 81 -10.73 -5.85 12.81
CA GLY A 81 -10.70 -7.02 13.69
C GLY A 81 -10.30 -8.34 13.03
N VAL A 82 -9.73 -8.31 11.83
CA VAL A 82 -9.22 -9.51 11.13
C VAL A 82 -7.76 -9.83 11.47
N ALA A 83 -7.02 -8.86 12.01
CA ALA A 83 -5.66 -9.05 12.52
C ALA A 83 -5.65 -9.99 13.73
N ARG A 84 -4.69 -10.92 13.76
CA ARG A 84 -4.51 -11.85 14.89
C ARG A 84 -3.32 -11.51 15.77
N ARG A 85 -2.50 -10.54 15.38
CA ARG A 85 -1.41 -10.03 16.22
C ARG A 85 -1.99 -9.07 17.26
N ARG A 86 -1.68 -9.28 18.55
CA ARG A 86 -2.23 -8.49 19.68
C ARG A 86 -1.78 -7.02 19.71
N ARG A 87 -0.56 -6.74 19.24
CA ARG A 87 0.00 -5.37 19.22
C ARG A 87 0.10 -4.90 17.77
N PRO A 88 -0.33 -3.66 17.45
CA PRO A 88 -0.08 -3.06 16.15
C PRO A 88 1.40 -3.13 15.82
N VAL A 89 1.71 -3.45 14.57
CA VAL A 89 3.10 -3.46 14.09
C VAL A 89 3.67 -2.07 14.27
N ASP A 90 4.89 -1.99 14.78
CA ASP A 90 5.61 -0.71 14.82
C ASP A 90 5.96 -0.29 13.40
N LEU A 91 5.25 0.71 12.88
CA LEU A 91 5.41 1.23 11.53
C LEU A 91 6.50 2.32 11.46
N SER A 92 7.13 2.69 12.58
CA SER A 92 8.13 3.77 12.62
C SER A 92 9.39 3.44 11.83
N GLY A 93 9.73 2.15 11.67
CA GLY A 93 10.86 1.66 10.88
C GLY A 93 10.57 1.43 9.39
N ILE A 94 9.38 1.78 8.90
CA ILE A 94 8.91 1.53 7.53
C ILE A 94 9.03 2.81 6.67
N ARG A 95 9.99 3.70 6.97
CA ARG A 95 10.24 4.94 6.23
C ARG A 95 11.24 4.76 5.09
#